data_AF-A0A1M6HCC3-F1
#
_entry.id   AF-A0A1M6HCC3-F1
#
_cell.length_a   1.000
_cell.length_b   1.000
_cell.length_c   1.000
_cell.angle_alpha   90.00
_cell.angle_beta   90.00
_cell.angle_gamma   90.00
#
_symmetry.space_group_name_H-M   'P 1'
#
loop_
_entity.id
_entity.type
_entity.pdbx_description
1 polymer ?
#
loop_
_entity_poly.entity_id
_entity_poly.type
_entity_poly.pdbx_seq_one_letter_code
_entity_poly.pdbx_strand_id
1 'polypeptide(L)'
;MEGILRLGFFTMAEKITAALKGPFPFIVTGAVIAAIWIYFLFLIPRKARRYDSFTEYLNDVLNFKVMLTGVVAKILYIAFTIVVFIVGVVAMFVANFFVGLIGMLILELILRIFFELIMVFFSIQENLVIFNDRIDGRIKDDE
;
A
#
# COMPACT_ATOMS: atom_id res chain seq x y z
N MET A 1 21.57 -4.56 -28.99
CA MET A 1 21.12 -3.34 -28.28
C MET A 1 20.59 -3.58 -26.86
N GLU A 2 20.27 -4.82 -26.45
CA GLU A 2 19.77 -5.10 -25.09
C GLU A 2 20.84 -5.04 -23.99
N GLY A 3 22.10 -5.34 -24.30
CA GLY A 3 23.19 -5.35 -23.31
C GLY A 3 23.57 -3.98 -22.77
N ILE A 4 23.48 -2.92 -23.59
CA ILE A 4 23.85 -1.55 -23.19
C ILE A 4 22.75 -0.91 -22.35
N LEU A 5 21.47 -1.17 -22.68
CA LEU A 5 20.33 -0.75 -21.87
C LEU A 5 20.35 -1.42 -20.49
N ARG A 6 20.59 -2.74 -20.42
CA ARG A 6 20.73 -3.44 -19.14
C ARG A 6 21.88 -2.89 -18.30
N LEU A 7 23.07 -2.67 -18.87
CA LEU A 7 24.19 -2.06 -18.12
C LEU A 7 23.87 -0.64 -17.63
N GLY A 8 23.20 0.18 -18.44
CA GLY A 8 22.83 1.55 -18.06
C GLY A 8 21.79 1.60 -16.93
N PHE A 9 20.80 0.71 -16.94
CA PHE A 9 19.79 0.64 -15.88
C PHE A 9 20.36 0.13 -14.56
N PHE A 10 21.17 -0.93 -14.57
CA PHE A 10 21.76 -1.46 -13.34
C PHE A 10 22.71 -0.47 -12.68
N THR A 11 23.56 0.20 -13.47
CA THR A 11 24.47 1.21 -12.94
C THR A 11 23.72 2.43 -12.37
N MET A 12 22.60 2.84 -12.96
CA MET A 12 21.76 3.91 -12.39
C MET A 12 21.02 3.45 -11.12
N ALA A 13 20.51 2.22 -11.09
CA ALA A 13 19.89 1.64 -9.91
C ALA A 13 20.88 1.53 -8.74
N GLU A 14 22.13 1.14 -9.01
CA GLU A 14 23.20 1.13 -8.00
C GLU A 14 23.48 2.53 -7.45
N LYS A 15 23.54 3.56 -8.30
CA LYS A 15 23.73 4.95 -7.85
C LYS A 15 22.58 5.44 -6.96
N ILE A 16 21.34 5.16 -7.35
CA ILE A 16 20.15 5.51 -6.57
C ILE A 16 20.17 4.77 -5.22
N THR A 17 20.45 3.47 -5.24
CA THR A 17 20.52 2.64 -4.03
C THR A 17 21.65 3.09 -3.11
N ALA A 18 22.81 3.47 -3.66
CA ALA A 18 23.94 3.99 -2.89
C ALA A 18 23.61 5.34 -2.24
N ALA A 19 22.96 6.25 -2.97
CA ALA A 19 22.52 7.55 -2.45
C ALA A 19 21.46 7.39 -1.35
N LEU A 20 20.60 6.37 -1.46
CA LEU A 20 19.54 6.11 -0.50
C LEU A 20 19.98 5.23 0.66
N LYS A 21 21.07 4.46 0.57
CA LYS A 21 21.47 3.47 1.59
C LYS A 21 21.46 4.00 3.02
N GLY A 22 21.94 5.22 3.23
CA GLY A 22 21.91 5.91 4.52
C GLY A 22 20.51 6.39 4.93
N PRO A 23 19.84 7.25 4.14
CA PRO A 23 18.54 7.82 4.50
C PRO A 23 17.35 6.85 4.38
N PHE A 24 17.49 5.72 3.69
CA PHE A 24 16.38 4.82 3.36
C PHE A 24 15.55 4.35 4.56
N PRO A 25 16.14 3.92 5.70
CA PRO A 25 15.35 3.56 6.87
C PRO A 25 14.48 4.72 7.38
N PHE A 26 15.03 5.94 7.39
CA PHE A 26 14.30 7.14 7.82
C PHE A 26 13.18 7.51 6.85
N ILE A 27 13.40 7.34 5.54
CA ILE A 27 12.38 7.55 4.51
C ILE A 27 11.22 6.58 4.72
N VAL A 28 11.51 5.29 4.93
CA VAL A 28 10.49 4.26 5.15
C VAL A 28 9.71 4.54 6.45
N THR A 29 10.41 4.78 7.56
CA THR A 29 9.76 5.10 8.84
C THR A 29 8.91 6.36 8.75
N GLY A 30 9.44 7.42 8.13
CA GLY A 30 8.71 8.67 7.92
C GLY A 30 7.48 8.49 7.02
N ALA A 31 7.58 7.69 5.96
CA ALA A 31 6.47 7.39 5.07
C ALA A 31 5.36 6.61 5.79
N VAL A 32 5.69 5.66 6.66
CA VAL A 32 4.69 4.92 7.46
C VAL A 32 3.98 5.85 8.44
N ILE A 33 4.72 6.70 9.15
CA ILE A 33 4.13 7.69 10.06
C ILE A 33 3.20 8.63 9.28
N ALA A 34 3.67 9.18 8.16
CA ALA A 34 2.88 10.05 7.30
C ALA A 34 1.62 9.36 6.76
N ALA A 35 1.73 8.09 6.33
CA ALA A 35 0.59 7.32 5.84
C ALA A 35 -0.46 7.07 6.92
N ILE A 36 -0.04 6.77 8.15
CA ILE A 36 -0.95 6.64 9.30
C ILE A 36 -1.66 7.98 9.55
N TRP A 37 -0.92 9.09 9.58
CA TRP A 37 -1.49 10.42 9.76
C TRP A 37 -2.49 10.79 8.65
N ILE A 38 -2.13 10.57 7.39
CA ILE A 38 -3.00 10.81 6.23
C ILE A 38 -4.26 9.95 6.32
N TYR A 39 -4.13 8.68 6.73
CA TYR A 39 -5.29 7.80 6.91
C TYR A 39 -6.24 8.33 8.00
N PHE A 40 -5.71 8.68 9.18
CA PHE A 40 -6.52 9.22 10.28
C PHE A 40 -7.14 10.58 9.96
N LEU A 41 -6.42 11.48 9.26
CA LEU A 41 -6.87 12.83 8.94
C LEU A 41 -7.86 12.87 7.77
N PHE A 42 -7.63 12.08 6.72
CA PHE A 42 -8.33 12.19 5.44
C PHE A 42 -9.25 11.01 5.12
N LEU A 43 -8.98 9.81 5.65
CA LEU A 43 -9.64 8.56 5.22
C LEU A 43 -10.61 7.96 6.24
N ILE A 44 -10.67 8.45 7.48
CA ILE A 44 -11.74 8.10 8.43
C ILE A 44 -13.05 8.72 7.93
N PRO A 45 -14.05 7.92 7.54
CA PRO A 45 -15.41 8.42 7.38
C PRO A 45 -15.91 8.79 8.78
N ARG A 46 -16.53 9.96 8.92
CA ARG A 46 -17.18 10.48 10.14
C ARG A 46 -18.26 9.58 10.78
N LYS A 47 -18.42 8.31 10.36
CA LYS A 47 -19.34 7.37 11.00
C LYS A 47 -18.67 6.65 12.16
N ALA A 48 -18.96 7.20 13.34
CA ALA A 48 -18.77 6.60 14.64
C ALA A 48 -19.23 5.14 14.69
N ARG A 49 -18.29 4.19 14.71
CA ARG A 49 -18.47 2.96 15.48
C ARG A 49 -17.47 3.01 16.62
N ARG A 50 -18.02 3.18 17.82
CA ARG A 50 -17.33 3.21 19.11
C ARG A 50 -16.74 1.82 19.37
N TYR A 51 -15.46 1.65 19.05
CA TYR A 51 -14.66 0.57 19.62
C TYR A 51 -14.34 0.99 21.06
N ASP A 52 -14.81 0.23 22.04
CA ASP A 52 -14.76 0.63 23.47
C ASP A 52 -13.36 0.41 24.09
N SER A 53 -12.42 -0.20 23.36
CA SER A 53 -11.03 -0.30 23.80
C SER A 53 -10.03 -0.46 22.65
N PHE A 54 -8.96 0.35 22.67
CA PHE A 54 -7.87 0.35 21.67
C PHE A 54 -7.14 -1.01 21.59
N THR A 55 -7.14 -1.77 22.69
CA THR A 55 -6.50 -3.09 22.82
C THR A 55 -7.25 -4.19 22.07
N GLU A 56 -8.58 -4.17 22.05
CA GLU A 56 -9.36 -5.11 21.24
C GLU A 56 -9.14 -4.86 19.76
N TYR A 57 -9.08 -3.60 19.34
CA TYR A 57 -8.76 -3.24 17.96
C TYR A 57 -7.34 -3.69 17.57
N LEU A 58 -6.34 -3.50 18.44
CA LEU A 58 -4.97 -3.96 18.17
C LEU A 58 -4.90 -5.49 18.04
N ASN A 59 -5.64 -6.21 18.88
CA ASN A 59 -5.70 -7.67 18.84
C ASN A 59 -6.38 -8.17 17.55
N ASP A 60 -7.49 -7.56 17.14
CA ASP A 60 -8.21 -7.90 15.90
C ASP A 60 -7.42 -7.52 14.63
N VAL A 61 -6.54 -6.51 14.71
CA VAL A 61 -5.55 -6.15 13.68
C VAL A 61 -4.40 -7.16 13.65
N LEU A 62 -3.85 -7.57 14.81
CA LEU A 62 -2.79 -8.59 14.90
C LEU A 62 -3.27 -9.99 14.52
N ASN A 63 -4.53 -10.33 14.79
CA ASN A 63 -5.18 -11.58 14.38
C ASN A 63 -5.68 -11.56 12.93
N PHE A 64 -5.29 -10.56 12.15
CA PHE A 64 -5.62 -10.38 10.72
C PHE A 64 -7.11 -10.28 10.37
N LYS A 65 -8.01 -10.29 11.36
CA LYS A 65 -9.47 -10.27 11.16
C LYS A 65 -9.95 -8.92 10.62
N VAL A 66 -9.34 -7.82 11.08
CA VAL A 66 -9.54 -6.45 10.56
C VAL A 66 -8.64 -6.16 9.34
N MET A 67 -7.53 -6.89 9.17
CA MET A 67 -6.69 -6.78 7.96
C MET A 67 -7.41 -7.27 6.70
N LEU A 68 -8.29 -8.26 6.81
CA LEU A 68 -9.11 -8.78 5.72
C LEU A 68 -10.05 -7.74 5.09
N THR A 69 -10.43 -6.69 5.83
CA THR A 69 -11.46 -5.71 5.43
C THR A 69 -10.91 -4.48 4.64
N GLY A 70 -9.66 -4.53 4.18
CA GLY A 70 -9.11 -3.57 3.20
C GLY A 70 -8.55 -2.25 3.76
N VAL A 71 -8.62 -1.98 5.07
CA VAL A 71 -8.06 -0.76 5.68
C VAL A 71 -6.54 -0.75 5.67
N VAL A 72 -5.90 -1.84 6.08
CA VAL A 72 -4.44 -1.94 6.14
C VAL A 72 -3.83 -1.86 4.75
N ALA A 73 -4.46 -2.50 3.75
CA ALA A 73 -4.03 -2.41 2.36
C ALA A 73 -4.01 -0.96 1.83
N LYS A 74 -4.99 -0.12 2.24
CA LYS A 74 -5.02 1.31 1.88
C LYS A 74 -3.91 2.11 2.55
N ILE A 75 -3.67 1.90 3.85
CA ILE A 75 -2.56 2.57 4.56
C ILE A 75 -1.22 2.18 3.93
N LEU A 76 -1.05 0.89 3.64
CA LEU A 76 0.15 0.35 3.05
C LEU A 76 0.36 0.93 1.64
N TYR A 77 -0.69 1.00 0.81
CA TYR A 77 -0.64 1.66 -0.50
C TYR A 77 -0.14 3.11 -0.39
N ILE A 78 -0.73 3.92 0.50
CA ILE A 78 -0.31 5.32 0.70
C ILE A 78 1.16 5.40 1.13
N ALA A 79 1.60 4.54 2.05
CA ALA A 79 2.99 4.49 2.50
C ALA A 79 3.94 4.17 1.33
N PHE A 80 3.62 3.16 0.52
CA PHE A 80 4.44 2.79 -0.64
C PHE A 80 4.47 3.90 -1.69
N THR A 81 3.35 4.56 -1.99
CA THR A 81 3.29 5.71 -2.90
C THR A 81 4.23 6.82 -2.44
N ILE A 82 4.23 7.17 -1.15
CA ILE A 82 5.14 8.20 -0.62
C ILE A 82 6.61 7.79 -0.80
N VAL A 83 6.94 6.53 -0.51
CA VAL A 83 8.31 6.03 -0.69
C VAL A 83 8.71 6.08 -2.17
N VAL A 84 7.88 5.56 -3.08
CA VAL A 84 8.14 5.56 -4.52
C VAL A 84 8.30 6.99 -5.06
N PHE A 85 7.47 7.92 -4.59
CA PHE A 85 7.59 9.32 -4.94
C PHE A 85 8.94 9.90 -4.51
N ILE A 86 9.34 9.72 -3.24
CA ILE A 86 10.63 10.23 -2.73
C ILE A 86 11.81 9.60 -3.48
N VAL A 87 11.77 8.28 -3.70
CA VAL A 87 12.80 7.57 -4.47
C VAL A 87 12.87 8.09 -5.91
N GLY A 88 11.72 8.32 -6.55
CA GLY A 88 11.62 8.89 -7.89
C GLY A 88 12.23 10.29 -7.99
N VAL A 89 11.96 11.15 -7.01
CA VAL A 89 12.56 12.48 -6.91
C VAL A 89 14.08 12.37 -6.76
N VAL A 90 14.59 11.52 -5.86
CA VAL A 90 16.05 11.31 -5.72
C VAL A 90 16.67 10.78 -7.01
N ALA A 91 15.98 9.88 -7.71
CA ALA A 91 16.45 9.35 -8.99
C ALA A 91 16.61 10.42 -10.07
N MET A 92 15.79 11.48 -10.05
CA MET A 92 15.94 12.61 -10.99
C MET A 92 17.26 13.36 -10.79
N PHE A 93 17.74 13.47 -9.54
CA PHE A 93 18.98 14.17 -9.21
C PHE A 93 20.23 13.30 -9.31
N VAL A 94 20.13 12.00 -9.01
CA VAL A 94 21.29 11.09 -8.91
C VAL A 94 21.59 10.35 -10.22
N ALA A 95 20.55 9.98 -10.97
CA ALA A 95 20.69 9.18 -12.18
C ALA A 95 20.56 10.06 -13.43
N ASN A 96 19.35 10.52 -13.73
CA ASN A 96 19.03 11.43 -14.82
C ASN A 96 17.59 11.90 -14.63
N PHE A 97 17.29 13.16 -14.95
CA PHE A 97 15.95 13.73 -14.77
C PHE A 97 14.85 12.90 -15.46
N PHE A 98 15.01 12.59 -16.75
CA PHE A 98 14.02 11.81 -17.51
C PHE A 98 13.89 10.37 -17.02
N VAL A 99 14.99 9.76 -16.58
CA VAL A 99 14.99 8.37 -16.09
C VAL A 99 14.29 8.30 -14.73
N GLY A 100 14.57 9.25 -13.83
CA GLY A 100 13.88 9.37 -12.55
C GLY A 100 12.39 9.62 -12.74
N LEU A 101 12.01 10.52 -13.66
CA LEU A 101 10.61 10.83 -13.96
C LEU A 101 9.85 9.64 -14.56
N ILE A 102 10.38 9.03 -15.62
CA ILE A 102 9.74 7.88 -16.27
C ILE A 102 9.69 6.70 -15.31
N GLY A 103 10.78 6.44 -14.57
CA GLY A 103 10.85 5.38 -13.58
C GLY A 103 9.83 5.55 -12.46
N MET A 104 9.69 6.77 -11.93
CA MET A 104 8.68 7.11 -10.92
C MET A 104 7.26 6.84 -11.44
N LEU A 105 6.92 7.33 -12.64
CA LEU A 105 5.58 7.16 -13.21
C LEU A 105 5.23 5.69 -13.48
N ILE A 106 6.18 4.92 -14.03
CA ILE A 106 5.98 3.49 -14.29
C ILE A 106 5.83 2.72 -12.97
N LEU A 107 6.69 2.99 -11.98
CA LEU A 107 6.65 2.30 -10.71
C LEU A 107 5.36 2.60 -9.93
N GLU A 108 4.89 3.85 -9.97
CA GLU A 108 3.62 4.26 -9.38
C GLU A 108 2.42 3.58 -10.07
N LEU A 109 2.45 3.44 -11.39
CA LEU A 109 1.42 2.74 -12.14
C LEU A 109 1.38 1.24 -11.80
N ILE A 110 2.55 0.59 -11.74
CA ILE A 110 2.65 -0.83 -11.35
C ILE A 110 2.14 -1.02 -9.92
N LEU A 111 2.55 -0.14 -8.99
CA LEU A 111 2.11 -0.16 -7.61
C LEU A 111 0.59 -0.05 -7.51
N ARG A 112 -0.01 0.87 -8.27
CA ARG A 112 -1.46 1.07 -8.33
C ARG A 112 -2.20 -0.18 -8.78
N ILE A 113 -1.78 -0.76 -9.90
CA ILE A 113 -2.40 -1.99 -10.43
C ILE A 113 -2.29 -3.14 -9.41
N PHE A 114 -1.13 -3.30 -8.78
CA PHE A 114 -0.89 -4.34 -7.79
C PHE A 114 -1.82 -4.22 -6.57
N PHE A 115 -1.91 -3.02 -5.99
CA PHE A 115 -2.77 -2.79 -4.82
C PHE A 115 -4.27 -2.83 -5.15
N GLU A 116 -4.66 -2.38 -6.35
CA GLU A 116 -6.04 -2.46 -6.82
C GLU A 116 -6.49 -3.92 -6.98
N LEU A 117 -5.63 -4.78 -7.54
CA LEU A 117 -5.87 -6.22 -7.60
C LEU A 117 -6.05 -6.82 -6.20
N ILE A 118 -5.14 -6.51 -5.27
CA ILE A 118 -5.23 -7.00 -3.88
C ILE A 118 -6.55 -6.59 -3.23
N MET A 119 -6.94 -5.32 -3.34
CA MET A 119 -8.19 -4.82 -2.77
C MET A 119 -9.42 -5.48 -3.40
N VAL A 120 -9.41 -5.72 -4.72
CA VAL A 120 -10.50 -6.43 -5.41
C VAL A 120 -10.62 -7.88 -4.92
N PHE A 121 -9.51 -8.59 -4.76
CA PHE A 121 -9.51 -9.95 -4.22
C PHE A 121 -10.12 -10.01 -2.82
N PHE A 122 -9.75 -9.08 -1.93
CA PHE A 122 -10.34 -9.01 -0.58
C PHE A 122 -11.83 -8.69 -0.62
N SER A 123 -12.26 -7.79 -1.51
CA SER A 123 -13.69 -7.45 -1.64
C SER A 123 -14.54 -8.63 -2.14
N ILE A 124 -13.98 -9.48 -3.02
CA ILE A 124 -14.66 -10.70 -3.48
C ILE A 124 -14.82 -11.68 -2.31
N GLN A 125 -13.77 -11.89 -1.50
CA GLN A 125 -13.84 -12.76 -0.32
C GLN A 125 -14.90 -12.28 0.67
N GLU A 126 -14.93 -10.98 0.96
CA GLU A 126 -15.92 -10.38 1.87
C GLU A 126 -17.35 -10.56 1.33
N ASN A 127 -17.57 -10.32 0.03
CA ASN A 127 -18.87 -10.53 -0.61
C ASN A 127 -19.33 -12.00 -0.58
N LEU A 128 -18.40 -12.96 -0.74
CA LEU A 128 -18.72 -14.39 -0.66
C LEU A 128 -19.13 -14.82 0.75
N VAL A 129 -18.45 -14.31 1.78
CA VAL A 129 -18.81 -14.58 3.19
C VAL A 129 -20.20 -14.02 3.49
N ILE A 130 -20.48 -12.76 3.10
CA ILE A 130 -21.80 -12.15 3.30
C ILE A 130 -22.90 -12.91 2.55
N PHE A 131 -22.60 -13.42 1.35
CA PHE A 131 -23.55 -14.23 0.58
C PHE A 131 -23.87 -15.56 1.27
N ASN A 132 -22.85 -16.25 1.79
CA ASN A 132 -23.02 -17.51 2.51
C ASN A 132 -23.87 -17.33 3.78
N ASP A 133 -23.61 -16.29 4.56
CA ASP A 133 -24.37 -15.98 5.77
C ASP A 133 -25.84 -15.64 5.46
N ARG A 134 -26.11 -14.96 4.33
CA ARG A 134 -27.49 -14.66 3.89
C ARG A 134 -28.26 -15.89 3.44
N ILE A 135 -27.59 -16.86 2.81
CA ILE A 135 -28.23 -18.11 2.41
C ILE A 135 -28.56 -18.96 3.64
N ASP A 136 -27.63 -19.09 4.59
CA ASP A 136 -27.85 -19.89 5.80
C ASP A 136 -28.96 -19.31 6.69
N GLY A 137 -29.09 -17.98 6.73
CA GLY A 137 -30.21 -17.30 7.40
C GLY A 137 -31.57 -17.57 6.75
N ARG A 138 -31.66 -17.58 5.41
CA ARG A 138 -32.94 -17.87 4.72
C ARG A 138 -33.39 -19.32 4.90
N ILE A 139 -32.47 -20.27 4.89
CA ILE A 139 -32.81 -21.70 5.05
C ILE A 139 -33.42 -21.98 6.43
N LYS A 140 -32.97 -21.26 7.47
CA LYS A 140 -33.50 -21.39 8.83
C LYS A 140 -34.88 -20.74 9.03
N ASP A 141 -35.25 -19.77 8.20
CA ASP A 141 -36.57 -19.12 8.27
C ASP A 141 -37.66 -19.90 7.51
N ASP A 142 -37.27 -20.87 6.67
CA ASP A 142 -38.15 -21.73 5.87
C ASP A 142 -38.44 -23.11 6.51
N GLU A 143 -37.86 -23.43 7.69
CA GLU A 143 -38.16 -24.61 8.54
C GLU A 143 -39.12 -24.29 9.70
#